data_AF-A0A1S2K469-F1
#
_entry.id   AF-A0A1S2K469-F1
#
_cell.length_a   1.000
_cell.length_b   1.000
_cell.length_c   1.000
_cell.angle_alpha   90.00
_cell.angle_beta   90.00
_cell.angle_gamma   90.00
#
_symmetry.space_group_name_H-M   'P 1'
#
loop_
_entity.id
_entity.type
_entity.pdbx_description
1 polymer ?
#
loop_
_entity_poly.entity_id
_entity_poly.type
_entity_poly.pdbx_seq_one_letter_code
_entity_poly.pdbx_strand_id
1 'polypeptide(L)'
;MRDLAKGFRHLLAGQRWVVRNGRWFGIGLLPGLITLVLYAGALVGLGYGADDLTAWVTPFADDWASPWQGLFRGFLTALVFALGLFLAVITFTAVTLIVGQPFYESLSEEVDRTEGGKVPVSGLPLWRELWISAWDSLRVLLRVLLWGVLLFALGFIPVAGQTVVPVVGFCVSGFFLAEELTAVALQRRRMRLKDRLVLLRGRRLLTLGFGVPLALAYLVPFAAVFLMPGAVAGATLLARELTGEDGGPLPAEASGQAPPQAQPLPPQPHPQPYTHPQAPGASGLPKD
;
A
#
# COMPACT_ATOMS: atom_id res chain seq x y z
N MET A 1 0.42 2.37 -25.52
CA MET A 1 0.84 3.73 -25.13
C MET A 1 -0.21 4.49 -24.31
N ARG A 2 -1.52 4.39 -24.61
CA ARG A 2 -2.57 5.08 -23.83
C ARG A 2 -2.53 4.78 -22.32
N ASP A 3 -2.23 3.54 -21.92
CA ASP A 3 -2.16 3.17 -20.50
C ASP A 3 -0.96 3.75 -19.77
N LEU A 4 0.22 3.82 -20.40
CA LEU A 4 1.39 4.51 -19.82
C LEU A 4 1.07 5.98 -19.52
N ALA A 5 0.47 6.67 -20.50
CA ALA A 5 0.08 8.08 -20.34
C ALA A 5 -1.02 8.25 -19.26
N LYS A 6 -1.98 7.32 -19.18
CA LYS A 6 -2.97 7.29 -18.10
C LYS A 6 -2.30 7.11 -16.74
N GLY A 7 -1.33 6.20 -16.60
CA GLY A 7 -0.62 5.95 -15.35
C GLY A 7 0.10 7.21 -14.86
N PHE A 8 0.82 7.87 -15.77
CA PHE A 8 1.48 9.14 -15.49
C PHE A 8 0.47 10.24 -15.11
N ARG A 9 -0.71 10.26 -15.73
CA ARG A 9 -1.78 11.20 -15.37
C ARG A 9 -2.29 10.99 -13.94
N HIS A 10 -2.34 9.76 -13.42
CA HIS A 10 -2.71 9.51 -12.01
C HIS A 10 -1.68 10.09 -11.05
N LEU A 11 -0.38 9.97 -11.38
CA LEU A 11 0.68 10.64 -10.62
C LEU A 11 0.46 12.16 -10.58
N LEU A 12 0.27 12.78 -11.75
CA LEU A 12 0.01 14.22 -11.83
C LEU A 12 -1.30 14.65 -11.15
N ALA A 13 -2.33 13.80 -11.20
CA ALA A 13 -3.61 14.05 -10.55
C ALA A 13 -3.45 14.01 -9.02
N GLY A 14 -2.70 13.04 -8.49
CA GLY A 14 -2.36 12.97 -7.07
C GLY A 14 -1.60 14.20 -6.57
N GLN A 15 -0.56 14.62 -7.31
CA GLN A 15 0.16 15.85 -6.98
C GLN A 15 -0.75 17.08 -7.00
N ARG A 16 -1.59 17.22 -8.03
CA ARG A 16 -2.56 18.32 -8.14
C ARG A 16 -3.61 18.30 -7.01
N TRP A 17 -4.10 17.12 -6.64
CA TRP A 17 -5.07 16.96 -5.56
C TRP A 17 -4.47 17.46 -4.25
N VAL A 18 -3.23 17.08 -3.95
CA VAL A 18 -2.57 17.50 -2.70
C VAL A 18 -2.27 19.00 -2.67
N VAL A 19 -1.81 19.58 -3.79
CA VAL A 19 -1.59 21.03 -3.88
C VAL A 19 -2.89 21.82 -3.69
N ARG A 20 -4.00 21.33 -4.26
CA ARG A 20 -5.32 21.94 -4.06
C ARG A 20 -5.83 21.77 -2.62
N ASN A 21 -5.41 20.71 -1.94
CA ASN A 21 -5.79 20.36 -0.58
C ASN A 21 -4.61 20.56 0.39
N GLY A 22 -4.12 21.80 0.51
CA GLY A 22 -2.87 22.11 1.24
C GLY A 22 -2.78 21.59 2.69
N ARG A 23 -3.91 21.40 3.38
CA ARG A 23 -3.94 20.74 4.70
C ARG A 23 -3.40 19.31 4.64
N TRP A 24 -3.79 18.56 3.62
CA TRP A 24 -3.41 17.17 3.41
C TRP A 24 -1.96 17.03 2.92
N PHE A 25 -1.43 18.05 2.23
CA PHE A 25 0.01 18.15 1.98
C PHE A 25 0.82 18.21 3.28
N GLY A 26 0.41 19.10 4.20
CA GLY A 26 1.04 19.23 5.52
C GLY A 26 0.94 17.94 6.35
N ILE A 27 -0.23 17.30 6.39
CA ILE A 27 -0.45 16.01 7.07
C ILE A 27 0.49 14.92 6.51
N GLY A 28 0.65 14.84 5.19
CA GLY A 28 1.56 13.87 4.58
C GLY A 28 3.04 14.13 4.84
N LEU A 29 3.43 15.39 5.10
CA LEU A 29 4.80 15.79 5.45
C LEU A 29 5.10 15.65 6.96
N LEU A 30 4.05 15.66 7.78
CA LEU A 30 4.12 15.65 9.23
C LEU A 30 4.95 14.50 9.83
N PRO A 31 4.87 13.24 9.34
CA PRO A 31 5.64 12.14 9.89
C PRO A 31 7.15 12.39 9.83
N GLY A 32 7.63 12.82 8.66
CA GLY A 32 9.04 13.12 8.45
C GLY A 32 9.50 14.33 9.26
N LEU A 33 8.63 15.33 9.44
CA LEU A 33 8.94 16.48 10.29
C LEU A 33 9.03 16.09 11.77
N ILE A 34 8.07 15.31 12.27
CA ILE A 34 8.06 14.83 13.66
C ILE A 34 9.32 14.02 13.95
N THR A 35 9.66 13.06 13.09
CA THR A 35 10.86 12.26 13.30
C THR A 35 12.12 13.08 13.15
N LEU A 36 12.18 14.02 12.20
CA LEU A 36 13.32 14.91 12.06
C LEU A 36 13.55 15.73 13.33
N VAL A 37 12.49 16.34 13.88
CA VAL A 37 12.58 17.12 15.12
C VAL A 37 13.01 16.25 16.30
N LEU A 38 12.45 15.04 16.42
CA LEU A 38 12.80 14.10 17.48
C LEU A 38 14.27 13.70 17.44
N TYR A 39 14.78 13.32 16.27
CA TYR A 39 16.18 12.92 16.11
C TYR A 39 17.14 14.11 16.20
N ALA A 40 16.77 15.28 15.67
CA ALA A 40 17.53 16.51 15.85
C ALA A 40 17.65 16.85 17.34
N GLY A 41 16.56 16.79 18.09
CA GLY A 41 16.56 17.00 19.54
C GLY A 41 17.44 15.99 20.28
N ALA A 42 17.36 14.70 19.91
CA ALA A 42 18.19 13.66 20.49
C ALA A 42 19.69 13.87 20.22
N LEU A 43 20.07 14.25 18.99
CA LEU A 43 21.45 14.53 18.62
C LEU A 43 21.98 15.81 19.25
N VAL A 44 21.15 16.85 19.38
CA VAL A 44 21.49 18.07 20.12
C VAL A 44 21.71 17.76 21.60
N GLY A 45 20.81 17.00 22.22
CA GLY A 45 20.96 16.54 23.61
C GLY A 45 22.21 15.70 23.80
N LEU A 46 22.52 14.81 22.86
CA LEU A 46 23.76 14.03 22.87
C LEU A 46 24.98 14.94 22.71
N GLY A 47 24.94 15.93 21.81
CA GLY A 47 26.05 16.87 21.61
C GLY A 47 26.39 17.68 22.85
N TYR A 48 25.37 18.13 23.61
CA TYR A 48 25.59 18.85 24.86
C TYR A 48 25.91 17.92 26.05
N GLY A 49 25.37 16.70 26.08
CA GLY A 49 25.51 15.79 27.21
C GLY A 49 26.62 14.73 27.08
N ALA A 50 27.26 14.59 25.92
CA ALA A 50 28.25 13.53 25.68
C ALA A 50 29.50 13.69 26.54
N ASP A 51 29.94 14.92 26.81
CA ASP A 51 31.09 15.16 27.69
C ASP A 51 30.78 14.78 29.14
N ASP A 52 29.61 15.19 29.65
CA ASP A 52 29.15 14.84 30.99
C ASP A 52 28.95 13.32 31.14
N LEU A 53 28.36 12.67 30.14
CA LEU A 53 28.19 11.23 30.10
C LEU A 53 29.54 10.51 30.12
N THR A 54 30.50 10.99 29.32
CA THR A 54 31.84 10.39 29.24
C THR A 54 32.58 10.57 30.56
N ALA A 55 32.50 11.74 31.19
CA ALA A 55 33.06 11.97 32.52
C ALA A 55 32.42 11.05 33.56
N TRP A 56 31.09 10.92 33.56
CA TRP A 56 30.35 10.08 34.49
C TRP A 56 30.68 8.59 34.39
N VAL A 57 30.92 8.07 33.17
CA VAL A 57 31.28 6.66 32.94
C VAL A 57 32.78 6.40 33.15
N THR A 58 33.62 7.44 33.23
CA THR A 58 35.08 7.30 33.37
C THR A 58 35.67 7.88 34.67
N PRO A 59 35.10 7.59 35.86
CA PRO A 59 35.63 8.15 37.12
C PRO A 59 37.05 7.63 37.42
N PHE A 60 37.39 6.43 36.95
CA PHE A 60 38.75 5.88 37.07
C PHE A 60 39.83 6.69 36.33
N ALA A 61 39.43 7.58 35.40
CA ALA A 61 40.32 8.44 34.65
C ALA A 61 40.46 9.84 35.25
N ASP A 62 39.84 10.12 36.41
CA ASP A 62 39.86 11.44 37.05
C ASP A 62 41.28 11.87 37.47
N ASP A 63 42.09 10.93 37.95
CA ASP A 63 43.45 11.20 38.44
C ASP A 63 44.53 11.17 37.34
N TRP A 64 44.14 11.05 36.07
CA TRP A 64 45.11 10.92 34.98
C TRP A 64 45.77 12.28 34.68
N ALA A 65 47.09 12.26 34.48
CA ALA A 65 47.82 13.48 34.14
C ALA A 65 47.43 14.02 32.75
N SER A 66 47.42 15.35 32.62
CA SER A 66 47.30 16.02 31.33
C SER A 66 48.49 15.68 30.42
N PRO A 67 48.29 15.41 29.11
CA PRO A 67 47.04 15.55 28.34
C PRO A 67 46.22 14.25 28.20
N TRP A 68 46.63 13.14 28.82
CA TRP A 68 46.09 11.81 28.56
C TRP A 68 44.61 11.67 28.91
N GLN A 69 44.18 12.30 30.00
CA GLN A 69 42.77 12.36 30.39
C GLN A 69 41.89 13.02 29.31
N GLY A 70 42.30 14.19 28.82
CA GLY A 70 41.56 14.95 27.82
C GLY A 70 41.51 14.25 26.46
N LEU A 71 42.63 13.63 26.05
CA LEU A 71 42.67 12.83 24.82
C LEU A 71 41.74 11.61 24.89
N PHE A 72 41.76 10.88 26.01
CA PHE A 72 40.91 9.71 26.21
C PHE A 72 39.42 10.08 26.25
N ARG A 73 39.05 11.07 27.08
CA ARG A 73 37.66 11.54 27.17
C ARG A 73 37.17 12.15 25.87
N GLY A 74 37.97 12.99 25.21
CA GLY A 74 37.62 13.56 23.91
C GLY A 74 37.41 12.49 22.82
N PHE A 75 38.25 11.46 22.80
CA PHE A 75 38.05 10.31 21.91
C PHE A 75 36.74 9.56 22.22
N LEU A 76 36.45 9.29 23.49
CA LEU A 76 35.21 8.63 23.89
C LEU A 76 33.97 9.47 23.59
N THR A 77 33.97 10.77 23.86
CA THR A 77 32.90 11.70 23.47
C THR A 77 32.67 11.62 21.96
N ALA A 78 33.72 11.71 21.16
CA ALA A 78 33.63 11.62 19.70
C ALA A 78 33.06 10.27 19.24
N LEU A 79 33.47 9.17 19.90
CA LEU A 79 32.98 7.83 19.60
C LEU A 79 31.50 7.67 19.95
N VAL A 80 31.07 8.16 21.12
CA VAL A 80 29.66 8.16 21.55
C VAL A 80 28.82 8.96 20.58
N PHE A 81 29.27 10.15 20.18
CA PHE A 81 28.57 10.98 19.21
C PHE A 81 28.49 10.30 17.84
N ALA A 82 29.59 9.71 17.36
CA ALA A 82 29.62 9.00 16.07
C ALA A 82 28.67 7.78 16.07
N LEU A 83 28.67 6.98 17.14
CA LEU A 83 27.78 5.84 17.28
C LEU A 83 26.32 6.27 17.43
N GLY A 84 26.06 7.33 18.19
CA GLY A 84 24.73 7.93 18.32
C GLY A 84 24.20 8.45 16.98
N LEU A 85 25.04 9.14 16.20
CA LEU A 85 24.71 9.59 14.85
C LEU A 85 24.45 8.42 13.91
N PHE A 86 25.29 7.38 13.95
CA PHE A 86 25.11 6.18 13.15
C PHE A 86 23.77 5.48 13.47
N LEU A 87 23.48 5.27 14.77
CA LEU A 87 22.20 4.72 15.21
C LEU A 87 21.03 5.60 14.80
N ALA A 88 21.18 6.93 14.89
CA ALA A 88 20.17 7.87 14.45
C ALA A 88 19.86 7.69 12.96
N VAL A 89 20.87 7.64 12.09
CA VAL A 89 20.68 7.44 10.64
C VAL A 89 19.96 6.11 10.34
N ILE A 90 20.38 5.02 10.97
CA ILE A 90 19.79 3.69 10.73
C ILE A 90 18.34 3.63 11.23
N THR A 91 18.07 4.15 12.42
CA THR A 91 16.74 4.05 13.04
C THR A 91 15.76 5.11 12.54
N PHE A 92 16.25 6.26 12.05
CA PHE A 92 15.42 7.36 11.53
C PHE A 92 14.43 6.88 10.47
N THR A 93 14.88 6.09 9.51
CA THR A 93 14.00 5.60 8.43
C THR A 93 12.92 4.67 9.00
N ALA A 94 13.29 3.73 9.86
CA ALA A 94 12.35 2.79 10.46
C ALA A 94 11.28 3.51 11.31
N VAL A 95 11.70 4.46 12.16
CA VAL A 95 10.78 5.25 12.98
C VAL A 95 9.90 6.14 12.10
N THR A 96 10.45 6.78 11.06
CA THR A 96 9.67 7.61 10.13
C THR A 96 8.59 6.82 9.41
N LEU A 97 8.90 5.59 8.99
CA LEU A 97 7.92 4.72 8.36
C LEU A 97 6.79 4.35 9.33
N ILE A 98 7.14 3.94 10.57
CA ILE A 98 6.15 3.58 11.61
C ILE A 98 5.25 4.76 11.93
N VAL A 99 5.83 5.94 12.15
CA VAL A 99 5.08 7.17 12.42
C VAL A 99 4.23 7.56 11.21
N GLY A 100 4.70 7.31 9.98
CA GLY A 100 4.04 7.71 8.74
C GLY A 100 2.78 6.93 8.37
N GLN A 101 2.70 5.65 8.72
CA GLN A 101 1.57 4.78 8.37
C GLN A 101 0.18 5.42 8.61
N PRO A 102 -0.16 5.90 9.83
CA PRO A 102 -1.49 6.46 10.10
C PRO A 102 -1.81 7.72 9.27
N PHE A 103 -0.80 8.55 8.97
CA PHE A 103 -0.97 9.76 8.18
C PHE A 103 -1.20 9.43 6.69
N TYR A 104 -0.46 8.45 6.17
CA TYR A 104 -0.62 7.99 4.79
C TYR A 104 -1.95 7.27 4.59
N GLU A 105 -2.42 6.49 5.56
CA GLU A 105 -3.76 5.89 5.55
C GLU A 105 -4.85 6.96 5.55
N SER A 106 -4.79 7.93 6.47
CA SER A 106 -5.77 9.02 6.54
C SER A 106 -5.82 9.84 5.25
N LEU A 107 -4.65 10.15 4.68
CA LEU A 107 -4.52 10.86 3.41
C LEU A 107 -5.17 10.10 2.27
N SER A 108 -4.86 8.81 2.16
CA SER A 108 -5.47 7.95 1.15
C SER A 108 -6.99 7.84 1.35
N GLU A 109 -7.50 7.97 2.58
CA GLU A 109 -8.93 7.79 2.89
C GLU A 109 -9.72 8.99 2.40
N GLU A 110 -9.19 10.18 2.67
CA GLU A 110 -9.79 11.39 2.15
C GLU A 110 -9.82 11.39 0.62
N VAL A 111 -8.74 10.95 -0.04
CA VAL A 111 -8.72 10.85 -1.50
C VAL A 111 -9.83 9.92 -1.99
N ASP A 112 -9.97 8.73 -1.40
CA ASP A 112 -11.05 7.78 -1.73
C ASP A 112 -12.45 8.38 -1.46
N ARG A 113 -12.60 9.17 -0.38
CA ARG A 113 -13.85 9.85 0.00
C ARG A 113 -14.24 10.94 -1.00
N THR A 114 -13.27 11.73 -1.47
CA THR A 114 -13.52 12.78 -2.46
C THR A 114 -14.01 12.23 -3.80
N GLU A 115 -13.73 10.96 -4.09
CA GLU A 115 -14.12 10.27 -5.32
C GLU A 115 -15.29 9.28 -5.11
N GLY A 116 -15.98 9.31 -3.96
CA GLY A 116 -17.24 8.58 -3.74
C GLY A 116 -17.12 7.07 -3.40
N GLY A 117 -16.04 6.63 -2.76
CA GLY A 117 -15.83 5.20 -2.46
C GLY A 117 -16.89 4.55 -1.54
N LYS A 118 -17.35 3.34 -1.92
CA LYS A 118 -18.04 2.35 -1.05
C LYS A 118 -17.15 1.11 -0.92
N VAL A 119 -16.98 0.58 0.29
CA VAL A 119 -16.02 -0.48 0.62
C VAL A 119 -16.67 -1.87 0.60
N PRO A 120 -16.12 -2.87 -0.11
CA PRO A 120 -16.54 -4.26 0.01
C PRO A 120 -16.00 -4.92 1.28
N VAL A 121 -16.81 -5.77 1.92
CA VAL A 121 -16.47 -6.47 3.18
C VAL A 121 -15.82 -7.82 2.89
N SER A 122 -14.73 -8.14 3.59
CA SER A 122 -14.11 -9.48 3.63
C SER A 122 -14.43 -10.15 4.97
N GLY A 123 -14.89 -11.40 4.95
CA GLY A 123 -15.34 -12.16 6.12
C GLY A 123 -14.32 -13.18 6.69
N LEU A 124 -13.03 -12.81 6.81
CA LEU A 124 -11.99 -13.70 7.37
C LEU A 124 -11.55 -13.30 8.79
N PRO A 125 -11.11 -14.27 9.62
CA PRO A 125 -10.63 -14.02 10.98
C PRO A 125 -9.21 -13.39 11.02
N LEU A 126 -9.03 -12.39 11.90
CA LEU A 126 -7.87 -11.48 11.99
C LEU A 126 -6.49 -12.16 12.11
N TRP A 127 -6.38 -13.25 12.89
CA TRP A 127 -5.09 -13.96 13.06
C TRP A 127 -4.59 -14.59 11.75
N ARG A 128 -5.51 -15.10 10.93
CA ARG A 128 -5.19 -15.68 9.63
C ARG A 128 -4.80 -14.61 8.63
N GLU A 129 -5.39 -13.41 8.74
CA GLU A 129 -5.00 -12.25 7.93
C GLU A 129 -3.58 -11.78 8.26
N LEU A 130 -3.20 -11.73 9.54
CA LEU A 130 -1.85 -11.37 9.97
C LEU A 130 -0.80 -12.36 9.46
N TRP A 131 -1.04 -13.66 9.60
CA TRP A 131 -0.12 -14.70 9.10
C TRP A 131 0.05 -14.66 7.58
N ILE A 132 -1.05 -14.48 6.84
CA ILE A 132 -1.01 -14.33 5.38
C ILE A 132 -0.23 -13.07 5.00
N SER A 133 -0.49 -11.94 5.68
CA SER A 133 0.17 -10.66 5.43
C SER A 133 1.69 -10.73 5.66
N ALA A 134 2.14 -11.39 6.72
CA ALA A 134 3.56 -11.58 7.00
C ALA A 134 4.26 -12.41 5.91
N TRP A 135 3.67 -13.55 5.52
CA TRP A 135 4.19 -14.39 4.43
C TRP A 135 4.18 -13.69 3.08
N ASP A 136 3.15 -12.89 2.84
CA ASP A 136 3.03 -12.08 1.64
C ASP A 136 4.13 -11.02 1.58
N SER A 137 4.37 -10.29 2.67
CA SER A 137 5.46 -9.31 2.77
C SER A 137 6.83 -9.95 2.51
N LEU A 138 7.06 -11.13 3.07
CA LEU A 138 8.29 -11.91 2.83
C LEU A 138 8.43 -12.32 1.35
N ARG A 139 7.34 -12.70 0.68
CA ARG A 139 7.35 -13.03 -0.76
C ARG A 139 7.58 -11.82 -1.67
N VAL A 140 7.21 -10.61 -1.25
CA VAL A 140 7.60 -9.38 -1.98
C VAL A 140 9.08 -9.14 -1.81
N LEU A 141 9.56 -9.15 -0.57
CA LEU A 141 10.97 -8.93 -0.25
C LEU A 141 11.88 -9.90 -1.00
N LEU A 142 11.55 -11.19 -1.00
CA LEU A 142 12.29 -12.20 -1.76
C LEU A 142 12.28 -11.94 -3.27
N ARG A 143 11.17 -11.43 -3.83
CA ARG A 143 11.09 -11.09 -5.25
C ARG A 143 11.90 -9.85 -5.61
N VAL A 144 11.86 -8.81 -4.77
CA VAL A 144 12.70 -7.63 -4.93
C VAL A 144 14.17 -8.02 -4.85
N LEU A 145 14.55 -8.84 -3.87
CA LEU A 145 15.91 -9.33 -3.72
C LEU A 145 16.35 -10.17 -4.92
N LEU A 146 15.51 -11.10 -5.39
CA LEU A 146 15.80 -11.92 -6.56
C LEU A 146 16.03 -11.05 -7.82
N TRP A 147 15.16 -10.06 -8.05
CA TRP A 147 15.35 -9.12 -9.15
C TRP A 147 16.60 -8.27 -8.98
N GLY A 148 16.92 -7.84 -7.75
CA GLY A 148 18.13 -7.10 -7.44
C GLY A 148 19.39 -7.91 -7.77
N VAL A 149 19.47 -9.16 -7.31
CA VAL A 149 20.59 -10.07 -7.60
C VAL A 149 20.69 -10.36 -9.10
N LEU A 150 19.57 -10.61 -9.76
CA LEU A 150 19.53 -10.88 -11.20
C LEU A 150 20.04 -9.68 -12.01
N LEU A 151 19.50 -8.48 -11.75
CA LEU A 151 19.92 -7.26 -12.45
C LEU A 151 21.36 -6.89 -12.13
N PHE A 152 21.81 -7.08 -10.89
CA PHE A 152 23.20 -6.91 -10.51
C PHE A 152 24.12 -7.83 -11.32
N ALA A 153 23.80 -9.12 -11.43
CA ALA A 153 24.56 -10.07 -12.23
C ALA A 153 24.54 -9.71 -13.73
N LEU A 154 23.38 -9.33 -14.28
CA LEU A 154 23.27 -8.89 -15.67
C LEU A 154 24.04 -7.57 -15.94
N GLY A 155 24.25 -6.74 -14.91
CA GLY A 155 25.03 -5.51 -14.99
C GLY A 155 26.50 -5.74 -15.40
N PHE A 156 27.04 -6.94 -15.21
CA PHE A 156 28.40 -7.31 -15.62
C PHE A 156 28.53 -7.65 -17.10
N ILE A 157 27.41 -7.78 -17.84
CA ILE A 157 27.46 -8.05 -19.28
C ILE A 157 27.97 -6.78 -19.99
N PRO A 158 29.11 -6.83 -20.72
CA PRO A 158 29.62 -5.66 -21.41
C PRO A 158 28.59 -5.08 -22.39
N VAL A 159 28.52 -3.75 -22.47
CA VAL A 159 27.58 -2.99 -23.31
C VAL A 159 26.11 -3.11 -22.89
N ALA A 160 25.55 -4.32 -22.82
CA ALA A 160 24.14 -4.55 -22.46
C ALA A 160 23.85 -4.24 -20.98
N GLY A 161 24.77 -4.58 -20.07
CA GLY A 161 24.65 -4.37 -18.64
C GLY A 161 24.68 -2.89 -18.22
N GLN A 162 25.29 -2.02 -19.02
CA GLN A 162 25.32 -0.58 -18.76
C GLN A 162 24.18 0.17 -19.46
N THR A 163 23.48 -0.46 -20.42
CA THR A 163 22.44 0.20 -21.24
C THR A 163 21.04 -0.30 -20.91
N VAL A 164 20.80 -1.61 -21.07
CA VAL A 164 19.47 -2.22 -20.92
C VAL A 164 19.11 -2.45 -19.46
N VAL A 165 20.08 -2.91 -18.66
CA VAL A 165 19.84 -3.27 -17.25
C VAL A 165 19.37 -2.08 -16.40
N PRO A 166 19.92 -0.87 -16.50
CA PRO A 166 19.38 0.28 -15.76
C PRO A 166 17.93 0.60 -16.12
N VAL A 167 17.57 0.52 -17.40
CA VAL A 167 16.20 0.76 -17.88
C VAL A 167 15.24 -0.28 -17.30
N VAL A 168 15.63 -1.56 -17.34
CA VAL A 168 14.84 -2.65 -16.73
C VAL A 168 14.78 -2.47 -15.21
N GLY A 169 15.88 -2.05 -14.59
CA GLY A 169 15.95 -1.72 -13.17
C GLY A 169 14.93 -0.66 -12.77
N PHE A 170 14.86 0.46 -13.48
CA PHE A 170 13.85 1.49 -13.23
C PHE A 170 12.43 0.99 -13.47
N CYS A 171 12.21 0.13 -14.48
CA CYS A 171 10.91 -0.50 -14.69
C CYS A 171 10.50 -1.39 -13.50
N VAL A 172 11.42 -2.22 -13.00
CA VAL A 172 11.19 -3.11 -11.87
C VAL A 172 10.99 -2.30 -10.57
N SER A 173 11.87 -1.36 -10.28
CA SER A 173 11.75 -0.44 -9.13
C SER A 173 10.45 0.35 -9.19
N GLY A 174 10.09 0.90 -10.35
CA GLY A 174 8.83 1.63 -10.54
C GLY A 174 7.61 0.73 -10.34
N PHE A 175 7.64 -0.52 -10.82
CA PHE A 175 6.55 -1.47 -10.60
C PHE A 175 6.35 -1.78 -9.11
N PHE A 176 7.43 -2.09 -8.38
CA PHE A 176 7.34 -2.38 -6.95
C PHE A 176 6.99 -1.15 -6.12
N LEU A 177 7.48 0.03 -6.48
CA LEU A 177 7.09 1.28 -5.83
C LEU A 177 5.60 1.58 -6.01
N ALA A 178 5.06 1.37 -7.21
CA ALA A 178 3.62 1.49 -7.46
C ALA A 178 2.82 0.47 -6.63
N GLU A 179 3.32 -0.77 -6.52
CA GLU A 179 2.71 -1.81 -5.69
C GLU A 179 2.68 -1.42 -4.22
N GLU A 180 3.79 -0.94 -3.68
CA GLU A 180 3.93 -0.51 -2.29
C GLU A 180 2.99 0.66 -1.95
N LEU A 181 2.90 1.67 -2.83
CA LEU A 181 2.05 2.82 -2.59
C LEU A 181 0.56 2.50 -2.77
N THR A 182 0.21 1.70 -3.78
CA THR A 182 -1.19 1.25 -3.98
C THR A 182 -1.62 0.27 -2.88
N ALA A 183 -0.68 -0.41 -2.22
CA ALA A 183 -0.99 -1.32 -1.12
C ALA A 183 -1.75 -0.62 0.01
N VAL A 184 -1.47 0.66 0.31
CA VAL A 184 -2.20 1.43 1.34
C VAL A 184 -3.70 1.46 1.03
N ALA A 185 -4.07 1.81 -0.21
CA ALA A 185 -5.47 1.86 -0.64
C ALA A 185 -6.10 0.45 -0.77
N LEU A 186 -5.35 -0.54 -1.25
CA LEU A 186 -5.83 -1.91 -1.49
C LEU A 186 -5.90 -2.75 -0.20
N GLN A 187 -5.08 -2.46 0.82
CA GLN A 187 -5.13 -3.06 2.16
C GLN A 187 -6.46 -2.75 2.84
N ARG A 188 -6.94 -1.52 2.69
CA ARG A 188 -8.26 -1.12 3.22
C ARG A 188 -9.41 -1.83 2.55
N ARG A 189 -9.25 -2.16 1.27
CA ARG A 189 -10.16 -3.05 0.51
C ARG A 189 -9.97 -4.53 0.86
N ARG A 190 -9.17 -4.85 1.89
CA ARG A 190 -8.83 -6.21 2.37
C ARG A 190 -8.31 -7.14 1.27
N MET A 191 -7.74 -6.59 0.19
CA MET A 191 -7.17 -7.39 -0.89
C MET A 191 -5.88 -8.07 -0.42
N ARG A 192 -5.70 -9.36 -0.71
CA ARG A 192 -4.45 -10.06 -0.40
C ARG A 192 -3.36 -9.65 -1.39
N LEU A 193 -2.09 -9.76 -1.00
CA LEU A 193 -0.97 -9.39 -1.87
C LEU A 193 -1.02 -10.13 -3.21
N LYS A 194 -1.35 -11.43 -3.19
CA LYS A 194 -1.45 -12.23 -4.41
C LYS A 194 -2.39 -11.56 -5.42
N ASP A 195 -3.55 -11.09 -4.95
CA ASP A 195 -4.57 -10.48 -5.80
C ASP A 195 -4.14 -9.09 -6.26
N ARG A 196 -3.47 -8.31 -5.40
CA ARG A 196 -2.85 -7.02 -5.80
C ARG A 196 -1.82 -7.21 -6.90
N LEU A 197 -0.89 -8.16 -6.73
CA LEU A 197 0.13 -8.44 -7.73
C LEU A 197 -0.47 -8.92 -9.06
N VAL A 198 -1.53 -9.72 -9.02
CA VAL A 198 -2.26 -10.13 -10.22
C VAL A 198 -2.91 -8.92 -10.90
N LEU A 199 -3.54 -8.04 -10.12
CA LEU A 199 -4.19 -6.83 -10.61
C LEU A 199 -3.19 -5.88 -11.31
N LEU A 200 -2.07 -5.56 -10.64
CA LEU A 200 -1.02 -4.70 -11.20
C LEU A 200 -0.35 -5.35 -12.42
N ARG A 201 -0.14 -6.68 -12.41
CA ARG A 201 0.39 -7.41 -13.56
C ARG A 201 -0.61 -7.55 -14.72
N GLY A 202 -1.90 -7.39 -14.46
CA GLY A 202 -2.94 -7.34 -15.50
C GLY A 202 -2.89 -6.04 -16.29
N ARG A 203 -2.48 -4.93 -15.66
CA ARG A 203 -2.33 -3.61 -16.31
C ARG A 203 -0.92 -3.02 -16.16
N ARG A 204 0.11 -3.81 -16.51
CA ARG A 204 1.53 -3.43 -16.32
C ARG A 204 1.89 -2.07 -16.90
N LEU A 205 1.40 -1.75 -18.10
CA LEU A 205 1.70 -0.47 -18.74
C LEU A 205 1.10 0.71 -17.96
N LEU A 206 -0.07 0.55 -17.34
CA LEU A 206 -0.65 1.56 -16.47
C LEU A 206 0.20 1.73 -15.20
N THR A 207 0.56 0.63 -14.56
CA THR A 207 1.40 0.60 -13.35
C THR A 207 2.78 1.21 -13.59
N LEU A 208 3.46 0.83 -14.68
CA LEU A 208 4.77 1.37 -15.05
C LEU A 208 4.69 2.86 -15.38
N GLY A 209 3.60 3.30 -16.03
CA GLY A 209 3.38 4.72 -16.35
C GLY A 209 3.26 5.59 -15.10
N PHE A 210 2.77 5.04 -13.99
CA PHE A 210 2.75 5.71 -12.69
C PHE A 210 4.10 5.58 -11.96
N GLY A 211 4.62 4.36 -11.85
CA GLY A 211 5.72 4.03 -10.97
C GLY A 211 7.10 4.43 -11.48
N VAL A 212 7.37 4.34 -12.79
CA VAL A 212 8.70 4.68 -13.34
C VAL A 212 9.01 6.17 -13.20
N PRO A 213 8.12 7.10 -13.60
CA PRO A 213 8.36 8.53 -13.40
C PRO A 213 8.52 8.90 -11.92
N LEU A 214 7.76 8.24 -11.04
CA LEU A 214 7.87 8.45 -9.61
C LEU A 214 9.21 7.96 -9.05
N ALA A 215 9.65 6.75 -9.44
CA ALA A 215 10.94 6.20 -9.03
C ALA A 215 12.11 7.08 -9.50
N LEU A 216 12.04 7.61 -10.73
CA LEU A 216 13.03 8.56 -11.24
C LEU A 216 13.01 9.87 -10.45
N ALA A 217 11.83 10.39 -10.09
CA ALA A 217 11.72 11.60 -9.28
C ALA A 217 12.29 11.41 -7.86
N TYR A 218 12.17 10.21 -7.30
CA TYR A 218 12.72 9.86 -5.98
C TYR A 218 14.26 9.75 -5.96
N LEU A 219 14.92 9.72 -7.12
CA LEU A 219 16.38 9.86 -7.19
C LEU A 219 16.86 11.27 -6.82
N VAL A 220 15.99 12.28 -6.99
CA VAL A 220 16.32 13.66 -6.63
C VAL A 220 16.25 13.78 -5.11
N PRO A 221 17.35 14.17 -4.43
CA PRO A 221 17.35 14.37 -2.99
C PRO A 221 16.25 15.33 -2.56
N PHE A 222 15.64 15.06 -1.41
CA PHE A 222 14.50 15.79 -0.83
C PHE A 222 13.19 15.73 -1.63
N ALA A 223 13.22 15.53 -2.95
CA ALA A 223 12.02 15.45 -3.78
C ALA A 223 11.06 14.35 -3.30
N ALA A 224 11.58 13.19 -2.89
CA ALA A 224 10.79 12.09 -2.35
C ALA A 224 9.89 12.51 -1.18
N VAL A 225 10.39 13.37 -0.28
CA VAL A 225 9.66 13.84 0.91
C VAL A 225 8.47 14.70 0.51
N PHE A 226 8.65 15.62 -0.44
CA PHE A 226 7.58 16.50 -0.93
C PHE A 226 6.62 15.81 -1.91
N LEU A 227 7.11 14.84 -2.67
CA LEU A 227 6.29 14.10 -3.62
C LEU A 227 5.46 13.00 -2.97
N MET A 228 5.90 12.46 -1.81
CA MET A 228 5.25 11.35 -1.11
C MET A 228 3.74 11.56 -0.90
N PRO A 229 3.26 12.69 -0.35
CA PRO A 229 1.83 12.90 -0.16
C PRO A 229 1.05 12.79 -1.48
N GLY A 230 1.53 13.44 -2.55
CA GLY A 230 0.91 13.36 -3.87
C GLY A 230 1.05 11.99 -4.52
N ALA A 231 2.10 11.23 -4.20
CA ALA A 231 2.30 9.87 -4.66
C ALA A 231 1.30 8.91 -3.99
N VAL A 232 1.04 9.05 -2.69
CA VAL A 232 -0.01 8.30 -1.97
C VAL A 232 -1.39 8.64 -2.53
N ALA A 233 -1.68 9.93 -2.77
CA ALA A 233 -2.94 10.33 -3.40
C ALA A 233 -3.09 9.74 -4.82
N GLY A 234 -2.06 9.86 -5.65
CA GLY A 234 -2.06 9.32 -7.01
C GLY A 234 -2.14 7.79 -7.05
N ALA A 235 -1.52 7.09 -6.09
CA ALA A 235 -1.62 5.65 -5.94
C ALA A 235 -3.03 5.23 -5.52
N THR A 236 -3.71 6.01 -4.67
CA THR A 236 -5.12 5.80 -4.35
C THR A 236 -5.98 5.87 -5.61
N LEU A 237 -5.81 6.92 -6.43
CA LEU A 237 -6.53 7.05 -7.70
C LEU A 237 -6.22 5.90 -8.67
N LEU A 238 -4.95 5.50 -8.77
CA LEU A 238 -4.54 4.35 -9.57
C LEU A 238 -5.20 3.05 -9.09
N ALA A 239 -5.30 2.86 -7.77
CA ALA A 239 -5.92 1.68 -7.18
C ALA A 239 -7.41 1.57 -7.55
N ARG A 240 -8.13 2.70 -7.57
CA ARG A 240 -9.55 2.78 -8.00
C ARG A 240 -9.75 2.40 -9.47
N GLU A 241 -8.92 2.93 -10.36
CA GLU A 241 -8.96 2.56 -11.79
C GLU A 241 -8.65 1.08 -11.99
N LEU A 242 -7.71 0.53 -11.20
CA LEU A 242 -7.36 -0.89 -11.24
C LEU A 242 -8.50 -1.78 -10.74
N THR A 243 -9.25 -1.38 -9.72
CA THR A 243 -10.42 -2.10 -9.21
C THR A 243 -11.69 -1.87 -10.04
N GLY A 244 -11.65 -0.95 -11.01
CA GLY A 244 -12.78 -0.64 -11.89
C GLY A 244 -13.81 0.30 -11.27
N GLU A 245 -13.48 0.96 -10.15
CA GLU A 245 -14.35 1.89 -9.43
C GLU A 245 -14.64 3.17 -10.25
N ASP A 246 -13.74 3.54 -11.18
CA ASP A 246 -13.89 4.71 -12.04
C ASP A 246 -14.56 4.37 -13.39
N GLY A 247 -14.89 3.08 -13.64
CA GLY A 247 -15.24 2.54 -14.97
C GLY A 247 -16.63 1.91 -15.14
N GLY A 248 -17.49 1.91 -14.14
CA GLY A 248 -18.87 1.43 -14.27
C GLY A 248 -19.87 2.58 -14.28
N PRO A 249 -20.93 2.55 -15.13
CA PRO A 249 -22.19 3.12 -14.67
C PRO A 249 -22.44 2.54 -13.27
N LEU A 250 -22.86 3.37 -12.32
CA LEU A 250 -23.51 2.87 -11.11
C LEU A 250 -24.37 1.69 -11.56
N PRO A 251 -24.24 0.46 -11.00
CA PRO A 251 -25.38 -0.44 -11.04
C PRO A 251 -26.48 0.45 -10.53
N ALA A 252 -27.45 0.76 -11.39
CA ALA A 252 -28.61 1.53 -10.99
C ALA A 252 -28.98 0.91 -9.65
N GLU A 253 -28.79 1.67 -8.57
CA GLU A 253 -29.50 1.41 -7.34
C GLU A 253 -30.89 1.12 -7.85
N ALA A 254 -31.40 -0.06 -7.52
CA ALA A 254 -32.71 -0.52 -7.90
C ALA A 254 -33.70 0.57 -7.46
N SER A 255 -33.84 1.57 -8.31
CA SER A 255 -34.74 2.68 -8.22
C SER A 255 -36.05 1.98 -8.38
N GLY A 256 -36.71 1.82 -7.22
CA GLY A 256 -37.78 0.88 -6.96
C GLY A 256 -38.38 0.32 -8.23
N GLN A 257 -38.00 -0.91 -8.57
CA GLN A 257 -38.96 -1.77 -9.24
C GLN A 257 -40.14 -1.83 -8.28
N ALA A 258 -41.16 -1.05 -8.60
CA ALA A 258 -42.51 -1.28 -8.11
C ALA A 258 -42.75 -2.79 -8.19
N PRO A 259 -43.34 -3.41 -7.15
CA PRO A 259 -43.61 -4.83 -7.16
C PRO A 259 -44.30 -5.18 -8.49
N PRO A 260 -43.89 -6.28 -9.15
CA PRO A 260 -44.43 -6.62 -10.46
C PRO A 260 -45.96 -6.65 -10.35
N GLN A 261 -46.62 -5.74 -11.09
CA GLN A 261 -48.06 -5.83 -11.26
C GLN A 261 -48.33 -7.23 -11.78
N ALA A 262 -49.06 -8.01 -11.00
CA ALA A 262 -49.46 -9.37 -11.35
C ALA A 262 -50.14 -9.30 -12.72
N GLN A 263 -49.49 -9.87 -13.74
CA GLN A 263 -50.15 -10.14 -15.01
C GLN A 263 -51.36 -11.03 -14.72
N PRO A 264 -52.56 -10.72 -15.23
CA PRO A 264 -53.69 -11.63 -15.10
C PRO A 264 -53.30 -12.96 -15.75
N LEU A 265 -53.35 -14.05 -14.98
CA LEU A 265 -53.11 -15.39 -15.50
C LEU A 265 -54.03 -15.65 -16.71
N PRO A 266 -53.54 -16.24 -17.82
CA PRO A 266 -54.42 -16.74 -18.86
C PRO A 266 -55.35 -17.82 -18.28
N PRO A 267 -56.61 -17.91 -18.75
CA PRO A 267 -57.57 -18.88 -18.22
C PRO A 267 -57.03 -20.30 -18.39
N GLN A 268 -56.94 -21.02 -17.26
CA GLN A 268 -56.56 -22.43 -17.22
C GLN A 268 -57.61 -23.27 -17.97
N PRO A 269 -57.23 -24.23 -18.83
CA PRO A 269 -58.18 -25.17 -19.40
C PRO A 269 -58.80 -26.03 -18.30
N HIS A 270 -60.12 -26.19 -18.34
CA HIS A 270 -60.87 -27.03 -17.40
C HIS A 270 -60.29 -28.46 -17.32
N PRO A 271 -60.19 -29.07 -16.13
CA PRO A 271 -59.84 -30.48 -16.00
C PRO A 271 -60.91 -31.35 -16.67
N GLN A 272 -60.48 -32.21 -17.59
CA GLN A 272 -61.32 -33.27 -18.17
C GLN A 272 -61.78 -34.23 -17.05
N PRO A 273 -63.08 -34.60 -16.96
CA PRO A 273 -63.53 -35.58 -15.99
C PRO A 273 -62.86 -36.93 -16.24
N TYR A 274 -62.23 -37.49 -15.21
CA TYR A 274 -61.70 -38.84 -15.21
C TYR A 274 -62.81 -39.86 -15.47
N THR A 275 -62.72 -40.61 -16.57
CA THR A 275 -63.55 -41.77 -16.84
C THR A 275 -63.01 -42.96 -16.04
N HIS A 276 -63.79 -43.45 -15.07
CA HIS A 276 -63.49 -44.69 -14.34
C HIS A 276 -63.56 -45.92 -15.27
N PRO A 277 -62.60 -46.86 -15.21
CA PRO A 277 -62.77 -48.18 -15.80
C PRO A 277 -63.82 -49.00 -15.03
N GLN A 278 -64.81 -49.54 -15.74
CA GLN A 278 -65.83 -50.47 -15.23
C GLN A 278 -65.19 -51.79 -14.77
N ALA A 279 -65.51 -52.22 -13.55
CA ALA A 279 -65.24 -53.58 -13.08
C ALA A 279 -66.42 -54.52 -13.43
N PRO A 280 -66.19 -55.80 -13.78
CA PRO A 280 -67.23 -56.70 -14.27
C PRO A 280 -68.15 -57.20 -13.13
N GLY A 281 -69.43 -57.36 -13.46
CA GLY A 281 -70.51 -57.66 -12.53
C GLY A 281 -70.47 -59.03 -11.84
N ALA A 282 -71.13 -59.08 -10.70
CA ALA A 282 -71.66 -60.29 -10.08
C ALA A 282 -73.14 -60.05 -9.73
N SER A 283 -74.01 -60.72 -10.48
CA SER A 283 -75.45 -60.77 -10.30
C SER A 283 -75.84 -61.72 -9.18
N GLY A 284 -76.91 -61.39 -8.43
CA GLY A 284 -77.84 -62.38 -7.87
C GLY A 284 -77.95 -62.48 -6.34
N LEU A 285 -78.80 -61.63 -5.73
CA LEU A 285 -80.03 -61.90 -4.93
C LEU A 285 -80.26 -63.32 -4.31
N PRO A 286 -81.23 -63.53 -3.38
CA PRO A 286 -81.88 -62.64 -2.39
C PRO A 286 -82.17 -63.28 -0.99
N LYS A 287 -82.75 -62.47 -0.07
CA LYS A 287 -83.77 -62.77 0.97
C LYS A 287 -83.66 -64.06 1.82
N ASP A 288 -83.46 -63.89 3.13
CA ASP A 288 -84.51 -63.80 4.18
C ASP A 288 -83.89 -63.29 5.50
#